data_AF-A0AA96WFM0-F1
#
_entry.id   AF-A0AA96WFM0-F1
#
_cell.length_a   1.000
_cell.length_b   1.000
_cell.length_c   1.000
_cell.angle_alpha   90.00
_cell.angle_beta   90.00
_cell.angle_gamma   90.00
#
_symmetry.space_group_name_H-M   'P 1'
#
loop_
_entity.id
_entity.type
_entity.pdbx_description
1 polymer ?
#
loop_
_entity_poly.entity_id
_entity_poly.type
_entity_poly.pdbx_seq_one_letter_code
_entity_poly.pdbx_strand_id
1 'polypeptide(L)'
;MLKPTRIADTASVNQLIKLWAARYMPDLSVLPAEKGQFPIASLMEYATEAGRSQTVEQARRLLKLHCQIAGLKTNSLFSYLPNIVNLAEARQLADSVEQVYSTMLEVYLQQPPPSRYLRFMTVSSDVFSRLALSALMLPTIIQLAEAVEPAILQLQAQHLCSSNRRSIGFMTTQFHFSTRELLKHLSPCEQVLLSPYLKFVEEQVCIPWQRICQAAEHYSTVSPTFVLVEQMLPNSQTIAEEVYRQASGLHGQSCSQRGAFSNPEIAASTIRDLNMIQAYLWLCLLENDLTPIEQELLPLCQMVFPTVGVSWTLVESVLQLLVQEIQARVKPDQLSLLLPYTRALQARFAAGVPELPEKKLLYL
;
A
#
# COMPACT_ATOMS: atom_id res chain seq x y z
N MET A 1 -0.79 -2.49 12.84
CA MET A 1 -0.78 -1.03 13.12
C MET A 1 0.64 -0.51 13.02
N LEU A 2 0.85 0.81 12.85
CA LEU A 2 2.20 1.35 12.81
C LEU A 2 2.79 1.26 14.23
N LYS A 3 3.99 0.69 14.32
CA LYS A 3 4.75 0.61 15.57
C LYS A 3 6.04 1.41 15.37
N PRO A 4 6.37 2.36 16.26
CA PRO A 4 7.65 3.05 16.20
C PRO A 4 8.77 2.01 16.16
N THR A 5 9.59 2.09 15.11
CA THR A 5 10.58 1.07 14.80
C THR A 5 11.91 1.76 14.55
N ARG A 6 12.92 1.46 15.37
CA ARG A 6 14.27 1.96 15.15
C ARG A 6 14.97 1.08 14.11
N ILE A 7 15.34 1.67 12.99
CA ILE A 7 16.08 0.97 11.94
C ILE A 7 17.56 0.89 12.32
N ALA A 8 18.09 -0.33 12.38
CA ALA A 8 19.51 -0.59 12.63
C ALA A 8 20.34 -0.47 11.34
N ASP A 9 21.58 -0.02 11.46
CA ASP A 9 22.51 0.07 10.32
C ASP A 9 23.28 -1.25 10.17
N THR A 10 22.63 -2.26 9.60
CA THR A 10 23.26 -3.55 9.26
C THR A 10 23.10 -3.87 7.77
N ALA A 11 23.96 -4.74 7.25
CA ALA A 11 23.94 -5.11 5.83
C ALA A 11 22.58 -5.68 5.39
N SER A 12 21.98 -6.56 6.19
CA SER A 12 20.68 -7.19 5.93
C SER A 12 19.55 -6.17 5.96
N VAL A 13 19.52 -5.30 6.97
CA VAL A 13 18.51 -4.23 7.09
C VAL A 13 18.60 -3.28 5.90
N ASN A 14 19.81 -2.78 5.58
CA ASN A 14 20.04 -1.87 4.46
C ASN A 14 19.67 -2.48 3.12
N GLN A 15 19.87 -3.78 2.95
CA GLN A 15 19.48 -4.50 1.74
C GLN A 15 17.95 -4.55 1.61
N LEU A 16 17.21 -4.89 2.68
CA LEU A 16 15.74 -4.88 2.62
C LEU A 16 15.17 -3.48 2.39
N ILE A 17 15.79 -2.44 2.95
CA ILE A 17 15.37 -1.05 2.70
C ILE A 17 15.49 -0.69 1.22
N LYS A 18 16.58 -1.11 0.55
CA LYS A 18 16.76 -0.89 -0.90
C LYS A 18 15.68 -1.61 -1.71
N LEU A 19 15.38 -2.86 -1.37
CA LEU A 19 14.32 -3.63 -2.04
C LEU A 19 12.95 -2.97 -1.82
N TRP A 20 12.69 -2.46 -0.63
CA TRP A 20 11.45 -1.77 -0.32
C TRP A 20 11.32 -0.46 -1.07
N ALA A 21 12.41 0.33 -1.15
CA ALA A 21 12.45 1.58 -1.90
C ALA A 21 12.14 1.37 -3.39
N ALA A 22 12.58 0.25 -3.97
CA ALA A 22 12.30 -0.11 -5.36
C ALA A 22 10.79 -0.34 -5.66
N ARG A 23 9.93 -0.45 -4.64
CA ARG A 23 8.47 -0.52 -4.85
C ARG A 23 7.84 0.83 -5.20
N TYR A 24 8.56 1.92 -4.96
CA TYR A 24 8.10 3.29 -5.19
C TYR A 24 8.85 3.95 -6.34
N MET A 25 9.26 3.16 -7.33
CA MET A 25 9.77 3.71 -8.59
C MET A 25 8.65 4.47 -9.33
N PRO A 26 8.93 5.64 -9.91
CA PRO A 26 7.98 6.34 -10.77
C PRO A 26 7.51 5.46 -11.93
N ASP A 27 6.20 5.46 -12.20
CA ASP A 27 5.63 4.75 -13.35
C ASP A 27 5.61 5.66 -14.58
N LEU A 28 6.55 5.44 -15.49
CA LEU A 28 6.66 6.23 -16.72
C LEU A 28 5.60 5.89 -17.77
N SER A 29 4.85 4.79 -17.62
CA SER A 29 3.81 4.39 -18.58
C SER A 29 2.63 5.38 -18.64
N VAL A 30 2.49 6.22 -17.61
CA VAL A 30 1.49 7.30 -17.53
C VAL A 30 1.80 8.44 -18.51
N LEU A 31 3.04 8.58 -18.98
CA LEU A 31 3.42 9.64 -19.91
C LEU A 31 2.97 9.30 -21.33
N PRO A 32 2.32 10.24 -22.04
CA PRO A 32 1.98 10.03 -23.44
C PRO A 32 3.26 9.94 -24.27
N ALA A 33 3.47 8.81 -24.93
CA ALA A 33 4.56 8.64 -25.89
C ALA A 33 4.13 9.20 -27.26
N GLU A 34 4.44 10.46 -27.53
CA GLU A 34 4.23 11.02 -28.87
C GLU A 34 5.36 10.57 -29.81
N LYS A 35 5.01 9.85 -30.87
CA LYS A 35 5.98 9.37 -31.90
C LYS A 35 7.20 8.62 -31.31
N GLY A 36 6.99 7.91 -30.20
CA GLY A 36 8.04 7.14 -29.52
C GLY A 36 9.03 7.98 -28.70
N GLN A 37 8.75 9.26 -28.49
CA GLN A 37 9.56 10.15 -27.64
C GLN A 37 8.78 10.49 -26.37
N PHE A 38 9.43 10.32 -25.22
CA PHE A 38 8.89 10.73 -23.92
C PHE A 38 9.06 12.25 -23.73
N PRO A 39 8.13 12.93 -23.05
CA PRO A 39 8.22 14.36 -22.75
C PRO A 39 9.23 14.63 -21.60
N ILE A 40 10.48 14.20 -21.81
CA ILE A 40 11.57 14.23 -20.82
C ILE A 40 11.83 15.67 -20.36
N ALA A 41 11.89 16.62 -21.29
CA ALA A 41 12.12 18.02 -20.98
C ALA A 41 11.05 18.57 -20.03
N SER A 42 9.78 18.26 -20.29
CA SER A 42 8.66 18.65 -19.43
C SER A 42 8.75 17.98 -18.06
N LEU A 43 9.00 16.66 -18.00
CA LEU A 43 9.16 15.97 -16.72
C LEU A 43 10.28 16.58 -15.86
N MET A 44 11.41 16.93 -16.49
CA MET A 44 12.54 17.59 -15.83
C MET A 44 12.25 19.04 -15.44
N GLU A 45 11.28 19.70 -16.06
CA GLU A 45 10.78 21.02 -15.66
C GLU A 45 9.99 20.91 -14.35
N TYR A 46 9.03 19.98 -14.30
CA TYR A 46 8.26 19.69 -13.09
C TYR A 46 9.13 19.19 -11.92
N ALA A 47 10.24 18.50 -12.21
CA ALA A 47 11.15 18.01 -11.18
C ALA A 47 12.06 19.09 -10.55
N THR A 48 12.04 20.33 -11.06
CA THR A 48 12.77 21.46 -10.43
C THR A 48 12.12 21.93 -9.15
N GLU A 49 12.83 22.72 -8.36
CA GLU A 49 12.26 23.41 -7.20
C GLU A 49 11.03 24.24 -7.55
N ALA A 50 11.08 25.02 -8.64
CA ALA A 50 9.95 25.82 -9.10
C ALA A 50 8.77 24.96 -9.56
N GLY A 51 9.05 23.91 -10.35
CA GLY A 51 8.04 22.96 -10.81
C GLY A 51 7.35 22.23 -9.65
N ARG A 52 8.14 21.72 -8.69
CA ARG A 52 7.63 21.08 -7.47
C ARG A 52 6.80 22.05 -6.64
N SER A 53 7.24 23.29 -6.48
CA SER A 53 6.50 24.34 -5.77
C SER A 53 5.12 24.56 -6.37
N GLN A 54 5.04 24.64 -7.71
CA GLN A 54 3.77 24.76 -8.42
C GLN A 54 2.87 23.53 -8.22
N THR A 55 3.43 22.32 -8.34
CA THR A 55 2.69 21.07 -8.10
C THR A 55 2.15 20.99 -6.67
N VAL A 56 2.94 21.37 -5.67
CA VAL A 56 2.51 21.38 -4.27
C VAL A 56 1.46 22.44 -4.00
N GLU A 57 1.58 23.63 -4.58
CA GLU A 57 0.55 24.66 -4.47
C GLU A 57 -0.78 24.17 -5.04
N GLN A 58 -0.77 23.54 -6.22
CA GLN A 58 -1.94 22.93 -6.83
C GLN A 58 -2.51 21.81 -5.95
N ALA A 59 -1.66 20.90 -5.47
CA ALA A 59 -2.08 19.80 -4.62
C ALA A 59 -2.73 20.31 -3.31
N ARG A 60 -2.14 21.30 -2.64
CA ARG A 60 -2.67 21.88 -1.39
C ARG A 60 -4.04 22.51 -1.56
N ARG A 61 -4.25 23.25 -2.66
CA ARG A 61 -5.56 23.88 -2.96
C ARG A 61 -6.68 22.83 -3.06
N LEU A 62 -6.33 21.63 -3.50
CA LEU A 62 -7.25 20.54 -3.77
C LEU A 62 -7.35 19.53 -2.61
N LEU A 63 -6.32 19.44 -1.77
CA LEU A 63 -6.14 18.36 -0.80
C LEU A 63 -7.31 18.24 0.18
N LYS A 64 -7.70 19.36 0.79
CA LYS A 64 -8.81 19.39 1.74
C LYS A 64 -10.12 18.91 1.14
N LEU A 65 -10.47 19.42 -0.04
CA LEU A 65 -11.70 19.05 -0.74
C LEU A 65 -11.69 17.55 -1.09
N HIS A 66 -10.59 17.04 -1.62
CA HIS A 66 -10.49 15.64 -2.03
C HIS A 66 -10.44 14.67 -0.85
N CYS A 67 -9.81 15.05 0.27
CA CYS A 67 -9.87 14.28 1.51
C CYS A 67 -11.31 14.24 2.05
N GLN A 68 -12.06 15.34 1.98
CA GLN A 68 -13.47 15.34 2.39
C GLN A 68 -14.35 14.48 1.49
N ILE A 69 -14.19 14.56 0.17
CA ILE A 69 -14.89 13.69 -0.79
C ILE A 69 -14.55 12.22 -0.53
N ALA A 70 -13.27 11.90 -0.31
CA ALA A 70 -12.84 10.56 0.08
C ALA A 70 -13.50 10.13 1.40
N GLY A 71 -13.62 11.03 2.38
CA GLY A 71 -14.26 10.78 3.68
C GLY A 71 -15.70 10.34 3.52
N LEU A 72 -16.45 11.02 2.65
CA LEU A 72 -17.83 10.67 2.32
C LEU A 72 -17.93 9.32 1.61
N LYS A 73 -17.05 9.05 0.63
CA LYS A 73 -17.00 7.76 -0.09
C LYS A 73 -16.68 6.61 0.84
N THR A 74 -15.65 6.77 1.69
CA THR A 74 -15.27 5.79 2.71
C THR A 74 -16.44 5.54 3.63
N ASN A 75 -17.04 6.58 4.22
CA ASN A 75 -18.15 6.40 5.16
C ASN A 75 -19.35 5.68 4.52
N SER A 76 -19.70 6.03 3.28
CA SER A 76 -20.76 5.35 2.54
C SER A 76 -20.51 3.85 2.32
N LEU A 77 -19.26 3.42 2.22
CA LEU A 77 -18.92 2.00 1.98
C LEU A 77 -19.02 1.14 3.23
N PHE A 78 -18.90 1.76 4.41
CA PHE A 78 -18.89 1.05 5.68
C PHE A 78 -20.16 1.29 6.52
N SER A 79 -21.05 2.19 6.09
CA SER A 79 -22.37 2.41 6.69
C SER A 79 -23.37 1.36 6.22
N TYR A 80 -23.59 0.30 7.02
CA TYR A 80 -24.54 -0.78 6.72
C TYR A 80 -26.03 -0.36 6.74
N LEU A 81 -26.34 0.91 7.05
CA LEU A 81 -27.68 1.49 6.93
C LEU A 81 -27.64 2.72 6.02
N PRO A 82 -28.58 2.88 5.07
CA PRO A 82 -28.73 4.15 4.37
C PRO A 82 -29.06 5.25 5.40
N ASN A 83 -28.28 6.32 5.43
CA ASN A 83 -28.46 7.54 6.23
C ASN A 83 -27.97 7.59 7.70
N ILE A 84 -26.97 6.81 8.11
CA ILE A 84 -26.21 7.14 9.34
C ILE A 84 -24.73 7.34 8.99
N VAL A 85 -24.50 8.39 8.19
CA VAL A 85 -23.15 8.90 7.92
C VAL A 85 -22.72 9.68 9.16
N ASN A 86 -21.78 9.16 9.96
CA ASN A 86 -21.15 9.98 11.00
C ASN A 86 -20.22 11.00 10.32
N LEU A 87 -20.81 12.13 9.91
CA LEU A 87 -20.11 13.19 9.18
C LEU A 87 -18.99 13.82 10.02
N ALA A 88 -19.12 13.84 11.34
CA ALA A 88 -18.08 14.36 12.23
C ALA A 88 -16.84 13.46 12.22
N GLU A 89 -17.02 12.14 12.36
CA GLU A 89 -15.91 11.18 12.27
C GLU A 89 -15.27 11.18 10.88
N ALA A 90 -16.07 11.21 9.81
CA ALA A 90 -15.56 11.25 8.45
C ALA A 90 -14.75 12.53 8.17
N ARG A 91 -15.21 13.67 8.70
CA ARG A 91 -14.49 14.94 8.59
C ARG A 91 -13.19 14.93 9.39
N GLN A 92 -13.20 14.44 10.63
CA GLN A 92 -11.99 14.35 11.45
C GLN A 92 -10.93 13.44 10.81
N LEU A 93 -11.36 12.30 10.24
CA LEU A 93 -10.49 11.42 9.48
C LEU A 93 -9.93 12.13 8.24
N ALA A 94 -10.77 12.84 7.48
CA ALA A 94 -10.33 13.61 6.33
C ALA A 94 -9.29 14.69 6.69
N ASP A 95 -9.53 15.45 7.76
CA ASP A 95 -8.61 16.49 8.24
C ASP A 95 -7.26 15.87 8.70
N SER A 96 -7.30 14.68 9.32
CA SER A 96 -6.09 13.97 9.74
C SER A 96 -5.29 13.40 8.56
N VAL A 97 -5.97 12.88 7.53
CA VAL A 97 -5.32 12.42 6.29
C VAL A 97 -4.75 13.60 5.50
N GLU A 98 -5.45 14.74 5.46
CA GLU A 98 -4.93 15.99 4.90
C GLU A 98 -3.63 16.41 5.59
N GLN A 99 -3.54 16.29 6.92
CA GLN A 99 -2.32 16.62 7.66
C GLN A 99 -1.16 15.68 7.27
N VAL A 100 -1.40 14.37 7.15
CA VAL A 100 -0.36 13.41 6.73
C VAL A 100 0.16 13.74 5.33
N TYR A 101 -0.74 14.01 4.38
CA TYR A 101 -0.33 14.39 3.02
C TYR A 101 0.34 15.74 2.97
N SER A 102 -0.07 16.70 3.79
CA SER A 102 0.59 18.00 3.88
C SER A 102 2.06 17.84 4.31
N THR A 103 2.32 17.00 5.32
CA THR A 103 3.68 16.67 5.74
C THR A 103 4.48 15.97 4.64
N MET A 104 3.87 15.02 3.93
CA MET A 104 4.51 14.36 2.78
C MET A 104 4.89 15.36 1.69
N LEU A 105 4.03 16.34 1.39
CA LEU A 105 4.29 17.36 0.37
C LEU A 105 5.48 18.26 0.75
N GLU A 106 5.71 18.53 2.04
CA GLU A 106 6.92 19.23 2.49
C GLU A 106 8.20 18.43 2.17
N VAL A 107 8.18 17.12 2.38
CA VAL A 107 9.31 16.24 2.02
C VAL A 107 9.51 16.21 0.49
N TYR A 108 8.42 16.25 -0.28
CA TYR A 108 8.48 16.33 -1.74
C TYR A 108 9.07 17.66 -2.26
N LEU A 109 8.89 18.77 -1.53
CA LEU A 109 9.50 20.06 -1.88
C LEU A 109 11.00 20.10 -1.66
N GLN A 110 11.50 19.42 -0.63
CA GLN A 110 12.92 19.41 -0.25
C GLN A 110 13.81 18.58 -1.19
N GLN A 111 13.20 18.00 -2.22
CA GLN A 111 13.85 17.10 -3.16
C GLN A 111 14.84 17.84 -4.05
N PRO A 112 16.11 17.38 -4.12
CA PRO A 112 17.08 18.02 -4.98
C PRO A 112 16.63 17.88 -6.44
N PRO A 113 16.81 18.93 -7.27
CA PRO A 113 16.47 18.84 -8.67
C PRO A 113 17.35 17.79 -9.36
N PRO A 114 16.81 17.02 -10.32
CA PRO A 114 17.60 16.08 -11.08
C PRO A 114 18.68 16.79 -11.91
N SER A 115 19.73 16.06 -12.27
CA SER A 115 20.85 16.58 -13.05
C SER A 115 20.37 17.29 -14.33
N ARG A 116 20.79 18.55 -14.53
CA ARG A 116 20.40 19.36 -15.70
C ARG A 116 20.74 18.70 -17.03
N TYR A 117 21.74 17.83 -17.06
CA TYR A 117 22.14 17.08 -18.25
C TYR A 117 21.04 16.13 -18.75
N LEU A 118 20.17 15.62 -17.88
CA LEU A 118 19.05 14.73 -18.25
C LEU A 118 18.04 15.41 -19.19
N ARG A 119 17.95 16.75 -19.18
CA ARG A 119 17.07 17.52 -20.08
C ARG A 119 17.51 17.47 -21.54
N PHE A 120 18.80 17.29 -21.78
CA PHE A 120 19.40 17.33 -23.12
C PHE A 120 19.62 15.93 -23.69
N MET A 121 19.24 14.90 -22.94
CA MET A 121 19.41 13.51 -23.31
C MET A 121 18.31 13.06 -24.27
N THR A 122 18.64 12.95 -25.56
CA THR A 122 17.83 12.24 -26.56
C THR A 122 18.23 10.76 -26.58
N VAL A 123 17.81 10.03 -25.55
CA VAL A 123 18.03 8.57 -25.46
C VAL A 123 16.76 7.83 -25.84
N SER A 124 16.92 6.58 -26.30
CA SER A 124 15.79 5.67 -26.40
C SER A 124 15.10 5.54 -25.04
N SER A 125 13.79 5.32 -25.08
CA SER A 125 12.94 5.08 -23.91
C SER A 125 13.61 4.23 -22.83
N ASP A 126 14.25 3.13 -23.22
CA ASP A 126 14.81 2.15 -22.28
C ASP A 126 16.08 2.62 -21.57
N VAL A 127 16.88 3.47 -22.22
CA VAL A 127 18.10 4.02 -21.61
C VAL A 127 17.75 5.22 -20.74
N PHE A 128 16.81 6.06 -21.18
CA PHE A 128 16.27 7.12 -20.35
C PHE A 128 15.59 6.56 -19.10
N SER A 129 14.74 5.56 -19.23
CA SER A 129 14.06 4.93 -18.09
C SER A 129 15.07 4.47 -17.05
N ARG A 130 16.14 3.78 -17.43
CA ARG A 130 17.16 3.32 -16.46
C ARG A 130 17.94 4.45 -15.77
N LEU A 131 18.27 5.53 -16.48
CA LEU A 131 19.07 6.64 -15.94
C LEU A 131 18.24 7.71 -15.21
N ALA A 132 17.03 7.99 -15.70
CA ALA A 132 16.14 8.98 -15.12
C ALA A 132 15.40 8.44 -13.90
N LEU A 133 15.04 7.15 -13.91
CA LEU A 133 14.36 6.55 -12.77
C LEU A 133 15.19 6.65 -11.49
N SER A 134 16.50 6.42 -11.55
CA SER A 134 17.38 6.57 -10.37
C SER A 134 17.47 8.01 -9.86
N ALA A 135 17.40 8.99 -10.76
CA ALA A 135 17.39 10.42 -10.42
C ALA A 135 16.01 10.92 -9.93
N LEU A 136 14.93 10.18 -10.22
CA LEU A 136 13.55 10.52 -9.87
C LEU A 136 13.00 9.68 -8.70
N MET A 137 13.80 8.73 -8.20
CA MET A 137 13.48 7.94 -7.02
C MET A 137 13.23 8.84 -5.81
N LEU A 138 12.31 8.40 -4.95
CA LEU A 138 12.22 8.88 -3.57
C LEU A 138 13.60 8.76 -2.89
N PRO A 139 14.25 9.86 -2.51
CA PRO A 139 15.44 9.77 -1.69
C PRO A 139 15.01 9.35 -0.30
N THR A 140 15.69 8.30 0.15
CA THR A 140 15.59 7.68 1.46
C THR A 140 14.17 7.59 2.01
N ILE A 141 13.49 6.49 1.68
CA ILE A 141 12.16 6.17 2.23
C ILE A 141 12.09 6.25 3.77
N ILE A 142 13.23 6.12 4.47
CA ILE A 142 13.34 6.32 5.93
C ILE A 142 13.01 7.76 6.32
N GLN A 143 13.55 8.76 5.63
CA GLN A 143 13.29 10.17 5.93
C GLN A 143 11.81 10.51 5.74
N LEU A 144 11.20 9.98 4.67
CA LEU A 144 9.77 10.14 4.45
C LEU A 144 8.96 9.46 5.57
N ALA A 145 9.34 8.24 5.98
CA ALA A 145 8.69 7.54 7.10
C ALA A 145 8.77 8.34 8.40
N GLU A 146 9.98 8.80 8.78
CA GLU A 146 10.22 9.60 9.98
C GLU A 146 9.40 10.89 9.97
N ALA A 147 9.26 11.54 8.82
CA ALA A 147 8.49 12.77 8.70
C ALA A 147 6.99 12.53 8.91
N VAL A 148 6.41 11.48 8.32
CA VAL A 148 4.96 11.23 8.38
C VAL A 148 4.52 10.42 9.61
N GLU A 149 5.45 9.69 10.26
CA GLU A 149 5.16 8.80 11.39
C GLU A 149 4.37 9.48 12.53
N PRO A 150 4.74 10.68 13.03
CA PRO A 150 4.00 11.33 14.11
C PRO A 150 2.52 11.57 13.77
N ALA A 151 2.25 12.01 12.53
CA ALA A 151 0.89 12.29 12.08
C ALA A 151 0.07 11.00 11.90
N ILE A 152 0.70 9.91 11.42
CA ILE A 152 0.05 8.60 11.28
C ILE A 152 -0.24 7.97 12.66
N LEU A 153 0.69 8.08 13.62
CA LEU A 153 0.48 7.60 14.99
C LEU A 153 -0.64 8.37 15.68
N GLN A 154 -0.69 9.69 15.50
CA GLN A 154 -1.78 10.52 16.02
C GLN A 154 -3.13 10.10 15.43
N LEU A 155 -3.19 9.90 14.10
CA LEU A 155 -4.37 9.38 13.41
C LEU A 155 -4.80 8.03 14.00
N GLN A 156 -3.88 7.09 14.16
CA GLN A 156 -4.16 5.76 14.73
C GLN A 156 -4.68 5.85 16.17
N ALA A 157 -4.07 6.69 17.01
CA ALA A 157 -4.50 6.88 18.40
C ALA A 157 -5.92 7.46 18.49
N GLN A 158 -6.24 8.47 17.67
CA GLN A 158 -7.58 9.04 17.62
C GLN A 158 -8.63 7.99 17.20
N HIS A 159 -8.29 7.14 16.24
CA HIS A 159 -9.18 6.10 15.73
C HIS A 159 -9.33 4.89 16.65
N LEU A 160 -8.30 4.54 17.43
CA LEU A 160 -8.38 3.51 18.48
C LEU A 160 -9.32 3.93 19.62
N CYS A 161 -9.35 5.23 19.94
CA CYS A 161 -10.25 5.79 20.94
C CYS A 161 -11.70 5.96 20.42
N SER A 162 -11.95 5.79 19.12
CA SER A 162 -13.29 5.88 18.56
C SER A 162 -14.12 4.64 18.89
N SER A 163 -15.42 4.82 19.13
CA SER A 163 -16.35 3.72 19.44
C SER A 163 -16.54 2.75 18.28
N ASN A 164 -16.18 3.16 17.06
CA ASN A 164 -16.26 2.34 15.86
C ASN A 164 -14.97 1.53 15.67
N ARG A 165 -15.01 0.27 16.12
CA ARG A 165 -13.87 -0.66 16.02
C ARG A 165 -13.34 -0.84 14.58
N ARG A 166 -14.12 -0.52 13.54
CA ARG A 166 -13.76 -0.71 12.11
C ARG A 166 -12.78 0.31 11.54
N SER A 167 -12.32 1.26 12.34
CA SER A 167 -11.61 2.48 11.95
C SER A 167 -10.33 2.31 11.11
N ILE A 168 -9.62 1.17 11.20
CA ILE A 168 -8.40 0.95 10.40
C ILE A 168 -8.72 0.71 8.91
N GLY A 169 -9.76 -0.07 8.59
CA GLY A 169 -10.18 -0.25 7.19
C GLY A 169 -10.71 1.04 6.57
N PHE A 170 -11.28 1.92 7.40
CA PHE A 170 -11.64 3.28 6.99
C PHE A 170 -10.39 4.09 6.65
N MET A 171 -9.35 4.05 7.47
CA MET A 171 -8.11 4.79 7.22
C MET A 171 -7.47 4.40 5.89
N THR A 172 -7.23 3.11 5.63
CA THR A 172 -6.57 2.68 4.38
C THR A 172 -7.40 3.03 3.15
N THR A 173 -8.72 2.83 3.22
CA THR A 173 -9.65 3.23 2.15
C THR A 173 -9.67 4.74 1.94
N GLN A 174 -9.55 5.52 3.02
CA GLN A 174 -9.49 6.96 2.98
C GLN A 174 -8.24 7.46 2.26
N PHE A 175 -7.06 6.94 2.62
CA PHE A 175 -5.81 7.28 1.93
C PHE A 175 -5.91 6.94 0.44
N HIS A 176 -6.40 5.74 0.12
CA HIS A 176 -6.60 5.29 -1.26
C HIS A 176 -7.47 6.24 -2.08
N PHE A 177 -8.67 6.56 -1.60
CA PHE A 177 -9.57 7.48 -2.30
C PHE A 177 -9.01 8.90 -2.39
N SER A 178 -8.34 9.38 -1.35
CA SER A 178 -7.74 10.71 -1.34
C SER A 178 -6.62 10.81 -2.38
N THR A 179 -5.72 9.80 -2.46
CA THR A 179 -4.70 9.69 -3.51
C THR A 179 -5.33 9.74 -4.88
N ARG A 180 -6.36 8.92 -5.10
CA ARG A 180 -6.98 8.78 -6.41
C ARG A 180 -7.73 10.04 -6.85
N GLU A 181 -8.44 10.70 -5.95
CA GLU A 181 -9.10 11.97 -6.29
C GLU A 181 -8.06 13.07 -6.56
N LEU A 182 -6.96 13.12 -5.80
CA LEU A 182 -5.88 14.09 -6.05
C LEU A 182 -5.22 13.88 -7.42
N LEU A 183 -4.85 12.64 -7.76
CA LEU A 183 -4.12 12.34 -9.00
C LEU A 183 -4.92 12.70 -10.27
N LYS A 184 -6.25 12.62 -10.25
CA LYS A 184 -7.11 13.00 -11.40
C LYS A 184 -6.94 14.45 -11.85
N HIS A 185 -6.47 15.32 -10.96
CA HIS A 185 -6.32 16.74 -11.21
C HIS A 185 -4.87 17.16 -11.44
N LEU A 186 -3.95 16.22 -11.51
CA LEU A 186 -2.54 16.47 -11.80
C LEU A 186 -2.22 16.09 -13.24
N SER A 187 -1.30 16.83 -13.87
CA SER A 187 -0.78 16.48 -15.19
C SER A 187 0.00 15.15 -15.15
N PRO A 188 0.19 14.45 -16.28
CA PRO A 188 0.95 13.20 -16.31
C PRO A 188 2.35 13.31 -15.70
N CYS A 189 3.07 14.42 -15.94
CA CYS A 189 4.39 14.63 -15.35
C CYS A 189 4.33 14.76 -13.83
N GLU A 190 3.33 15.46 -13.30
CA GLU A 190 3.12 15.59 -11.86
C GLU A 190 2.73 14.26 -11.23
N GLN A 191 1.87 13.48 -11.90
CA GLN A 191 1.51 12.14 -11.46
C GLN A 191 2.74 11.23 -11.36
N VAL A 192 3.62 11.23 -12.36
CA VAL A 192 4.88 10.46 -12.32
C VAL A 192 5.73 10.80 -11.11
N LEU A 193 5.85 12.09 -10.77
CA LEU A 193 6.72 12.56 -9.70
C LEU A 193 6.10 12.38 -8.30
N LEU A 194 4.79 12.57 -8.17
CA LEU A 194 4.10 12.58 -6.87
C LEU A 194 3.51 11.22 -6.47
N SER A 195 3.10 10.39 -7.42
CA SER A 195 2.50 9.06 -7.13
C SER A 195 3.37 8.16 -6.24
N PRO A 196 4.72 8.13 -6.39
CA PRO A 196 5.58 7.39 -5.46
C PRO A 196 5.36 7.75 -3.99
N TYR A 197 5.25 9.04 -3.68
CA TYR A 197 5.10 9.54 -2.32
C TYR A 197 3.71 9.22 -1.76
N LEU A 198 2.67 9.39 -2.58
CA LEU A 198 1.30 9.04 -2.23
C LEU A 198 1.15 7.53 -1.96
N LYS A 199 1.72 6.69 -2.83
CA LYS A 199 1.76 5.24 -2.66
C LYS A 199 2.51 4.84 -1.38
N PHE A 200 3.65 5.47 -1.11
CA PHE A 200 4.40 5.22 0.13
C PHE A 200 3.54 5.50 1.37
N VAL A 201 2.88 6.65 1.44
CA VAL A 201 2.02 7.00 2.58
C VAL A 201 0.85 6.03 2.73
N GLU A 202 0.19 5.63 1.63
CA GLU A 202 -0.89 4.65 1.66
C GLU A 202 -0.42 3.29 2.23
N GLU A 203 0.74 2.81 1.80
CA GLU A 203 1.32 1.56 2.29
C GLU A 203 1.84 1.67 3.73
N GLN A 204 2.41 2.82 4.13
CA GLN A 204 2.91 3.08 5.49
C GLN A 204 1.86 2.84 6.57
N VAL A 205 0.58 3.06 6.23
CA VAL A 205 -0.54 2.93 7.18
C VAL A 205 -0.91 1.47 7.45
N CYS A 206 -0.65 0.56 6.51
CA CYS A 206 -1.13 -0.83 6.58
C CYS A 206 -0.04 -1.90 6.52
N ILE A 207 1.14 -1.60 5.96
CA ILE A 207 2.22 -2.55 5.78
C ILE A 207 3.34 -2.27 6.79
N PRO A 208 3.73 -3.25 7.64
CA PRO A 208 4.74 -3.04 8.69
C PRO A 208 6.18 -3.11 8.16
N TRP A 209 6.50 -2.37 7.11
CA TRP A 209 7.76 -2.54 6.38
C TRP A 209 9.01 -2.17 7.19
N GLN A 210 8.93 -1.14 8.05
CA GLN A 210 10.05 -0.77 8.92
C GLN A 210 10.39 -1.92 9.87
N ARG A 211 9.36 -2.60 10.43
CA ARG A 211 9.51 -3.76 11.30
C ARG A 211 10.04 -4.97 10.55
N ILE A 212 9.63 -5.19 9.30
CA ILE A 212 10.23 -6.22 8.42
C ILE A 212 11.72 -5.96 8.23
N CYS A 213 12.09 -4.71 7.91
CA CYS A 213 13.49 -4.33 7.76
C CYS A 213 14.26 -4.52 9.08
N GLN A 214 13.71 -4.09 10.21
CA GLN A 214 14.32 -4.24 11.53
C GLN A 214 14.49 -5.73 11.92
N ALA A 215 13.50 -6.58 11.67
CA ALA A 215 13.58 -8.00 12.00
C ALA A 215 14.76 -8.72 11.32
N ALA A 216 15.18 -8.22 10.14
CA ALA A 216 16.35 -8.72 9.43
C ALA A 216 17.70 -8.41 10.11
N GLU A 217 17.74 -7.56 11.15
CA GLU A 217 18.94 -7.26 11.93
C GLU A 217 19.61 -8.52 12.49
N HIS A 218 18.82 -9.52 12.87
CA HIS A 218 19.30 -10.77 13.49
C HIS A 218 19.82 -11.79 12.48
N TYR A 219 19.80 -11.47 11.18
CA TYR A 219 20.14 -12.41 10.12
C TYR A 219 21.38 -11.95 9.35
N SER A 220 22.24 -12.91 8.99
CA SER A 220 23.25 -12.68 7.97
C SER A 220 22.62 -12.68 6.58
N THR A 221 23.21 -11.96 5.64
CA THR A 221 22.76 -11.87 4.25
C THR A 221 22.82 -13.21 3.50
N VAL A 222 23.54 -14.20 4.04
CA VAL A 222 23.65 -15.56 3.50
C VAL A 222 22.77 -16.58 4.22
N SER A 223 22.06 -16.16 5.27
CA SER A 223 21.17 -17.07 6.00
C SER A 223 20.00 -17.50 5.10
N PRO A 224 19.55 -18.77 5.16
CA PRO A 224 18.47 -19.25 4.31
C PRO A 224 17.17 -18.44 4.42
N THR A 225 16.83 -18.01 5.63
CA THR A 225 15.64 -17.17 5.90
C THR A 225 15.74 -15.81 5.22
N PHE A 226 16.89 -15.13 5.37
CA PHE A 226 17.09 -13.83 4.73
C PHE A 226 17.06 -13.94 3.21
N VAL A 227 17.81 -14.90 2.65
CA VAL A 227 17.87 -15.13 1.20
C VAL A 227 16.48 -15.40 0.61
N LEU A 228 15.64 -16.14 1.33
CA LEU A 228 14.25 -16.37 0.92
C LEU A 228 13.46 -15.06 0.90
N VAL A 229 13.52 -14.25 1.96
CA VAL A 229 12.78 -12.97 2.02
C VAL A 229 13.29 -11.98 0.96
N GLU A 230 14.62 -11.86 0.81
CA GLU A 230 15.26 -11.04 -0.23
C GLU A 230 14.79 -11.43 -1.63
N GLN A 231 14.68 -12.73 -1.92
CA GLN A 231 14.18 -13.24 -3.19
C GLN A 231 12.69 -12.91 -3.39
N MET A 232 11.87 -13.05 -2.34
CA MET A 232 10.41 -12.97 -2.48
C MET A 232 9.87 -11.55 -2.45
N LEU A 233 10.50 -10.63 -1.74
CA LEU A 233 10.00 -9.26 -1.62
C LEU A 233 9.77 -8.56 -2.97
N PRO A 234 10.73 -8.55 -3.92
CA PRO A 234 10.52 -7.96 -5.24
C PRO A 234 9.37 -8.59 -6.04
N ASN A 235 9.05 -9.85 -5.76
CA ASN A 235 8.02 -10.61 -6.49
C ASN A 235 6.60 -10.39 -5.92
N SER A 236 6.45 -9.68 -4.80
CA SER A 236 5.16 -9.58 -4.08
C SER A 236 4.03 -9.03 -4.95
N GLN A 237 4.32 -8.00 -5.75
CA GLN A 237 3.34 -7.37 -6.65
C GLN A 237 2.90 -8.33 -7.75
N THR A 238 3.85 -8.98 -8.43
CA THR A 238 3.56 -9.96 -9.49
C THR A 238 2.78 -11.15 -8.96
N ILE A 239 3.08 -11.61 -7.74
CA ILE A 239 2.31 -12.65 -7.06
C ILE A 239 0.87 -12.16 -6.82
N ALA A 240 0.69 -10.95 -6.30
CA ALA A 240 -0.64 -10.40 -6.03
C ALA A 240 -1.50 -10.25 -7.30
N GLU A 241 -0.90 -9.77 -8.39
CA GLU A 241 -1.56 -9.63 -9.70
C GLU A 241 -1.99 -10.98 -10.26
N GLU A 242 -1.12 -11.98 -10.18
CA GLU A 242 -1.37 -13.32 -10.70
C GLU A 242 -2.44 -14.05 -9.88
N VAL A 243 -2.40 -13.94 -8.54
CA VAL A 243 -3.46 -14.45 -7.66
C VAL A 243 -4.79 -13.77 -7.95
N TYR A 244 -4.80 -12.45 -8.12
CA TYR A 244 -6.01 -11.72 -8.49
C TYR A 244 -6.57 -12.17 -9.85
N ARG A 245 -5.70 -12.41 -10.85
CA ARG A 245 -6.10 -12.93 -12.16
C ARG A 245 -6.73 -14.31 -12.05
N GLN A 246 -6.14 -15.22 -11.26
CA GLN A 246 -6.69 -16.54 -10.99
C GLN A 246 -8.04 -16.47 -10.26
N ALA A 247 -8.12 -15.66 -9.20
CA ALA A 247 -9.36 -15.45 -8.44
C ALA A 247 -10.49 -14.87 -9.32
N SER A 248 -10.16 -13.91 -10.19
CA SER A 248 -11.11 -13.32 -11.14
C SER A 248 -11.65 -14.36 -12.13
N GLY A 249 -10.81 -15.29 -12.59
CA GLY A 249 -11.23 -16.40 -13.45
C GLY A 249 -12.15 -17.39 -12.75
N LEU A 250 -11.94 -17.65 -11.46
CA LEU A 250 -12.75 -18.59 -10.67
C LEU A 250 -14.08 -18.00 -10.18
N HIS A 251 -14.11 -16.70 -9.88
CA HIS A 251 -15.23 -16.03 -9.18
C HIS A 251 -15.91 -14.94 -10.03
N GLY A 252 -15.73 -14.95 -11.34
CA GLY A 252 -15.93 -13.84 -12.29
C GLY A 252 -17.26 -13.08 -12.31
N GLN A 253 -18.29 -13.49 -11.55
CA GLN A 253 -19.55 -12.76 -11.41
C GLN A 253 -19.98 -12.46 -9.96
N SER A 254 -19.26 -12.96 -8.95
CA SER A 254 -19.79 -13.05 -7.59
C SER A 254 -18.78 -12.51 -6.59
N CYS A 255 -18.66 -11.19 -6.39
CA CYS A 255 -17.81 -10.71 -5.29
C CYS A 255 -18.11 -9.31 -4.76
N SER A 256 -18.90 -9.27 -3.70
CA SER A 256 -19.20 -8.11 -2.85
C SER A 256 -20.22 -7.11 -3.40
N GLN A 257 -20.70 -6.24 -2.51
CA GLN A 257 -21.59 -5.13 -2.85
C GLN A 257 -20.93 -4.11 -3.82
N ARG A 258 -19.62 -4.21 -4.07
CA ARG A 258 -18.84 -3.31 -4.96
C ARG A 258 -18.85 -3.73 -6.44
N GLY A 259 -19.43 -4.88 -6.80
CA GLY A 259 -19.56 -5.36 -8.18
C GLY A 259 -18.68 -6.56 -8.51
N ALA A 260 -18.55 -6.90 -9.80
CA ALA A 260 -17.75 -8.05 -10.24
C ALA A 260 -16.24 -7.78 -10.14
N PHE A 261 -15.44 -8.86 -10.11
CA PHE A 261 -13.97 -8.79 -10.14
C PHE A 261 -13.42 -7.93 -11.30
N SER A 262 -14.17 -7.74 -12.39
CA SER A 262 -13.81 -6.85 -13.49
C SER A 262 -13.78 -5.34 -13.13
N ASN A 263 -14.24 -4.94 -11.95
CA ASN A 263 -14.17 -3.56 -11.48
C ASN A 263 -12.71 -3.19 -11.09
N PRO A 264 -12.08 -2.18 -11.73
CA PRO A 264 -10.72 -1.74 -11.39
C PRO A 264 -10.51 -1.37 -9.92
N GLU A 265 -11.55 -0.89 -9.22
CA GLU A 265 -11.47 -0.56 -7.80
C GLU A 265 -11.32 -1.81 -6.91
N ILE A 266 -11.99 -2.91 -7.29
CA ILE A 266 -11.88 -4.20 -6.59
C ILE A 266 -10.50 -4.80 -6.87
N ALA A 267 -9.99 -4.68 -8.10
CA ALA A 267 -8.64 -5.07 -8.47
C ALA A 267 -7.59 -4.40 -7.58
N ALA A 268 -7.62 -3.06 -7.52
CA ALA A 268 -6.66 -2.29 -6.74
C ALA A 268 -6.71 -2.63 -5.26
N SER A 269 -7.91 -2.74 -4.66
CA SER A 269 -8.03 -3.11 -3.23
C SER A 269 -7.57 -4.52 -2.96
N THR A 270 -7.91 -5.49 -3.82
CA THR A 270 -7.53 -6.90 -3.65
C THR A 270 -6.01 -7.06 -3.73
N ILE A 271 -5.36 -6.44 -4.72
CA ILE A 271 -3.91 -6.47 -4.87
C ILE A 271 -3.22 -5.82 -3.66
N ARG A 272 -3.75 -4.71 -3.14
CA ARG A 272 -3.24 -4.06 -1.91
C ARG A 272 -3.32 -5.00 -0.71
N ASP A 273 -4.46 -5.65 -0.51
CA ASP A 273 -4.65 -6.58 0.62
C ASP A 273 -3.75 -7.82 0.49
N LEU A 274 -3.55 -8.35 -0.73
CA LEU A 274 -2.61 -9.44 -0.99
C LEU A 274 -1.16 -9.04 -0.70
N ASN A 275 -0.74 -7.84 -1.09
CA ASN A 275 0.59 -7.31 -0.76
C ASN A 275 0.78 -7.13 0.75
N MET A 276 -0.25 -6.69 1.48
CA MET A 276 -0.23 -6.59 2.92
C MET A 276 -0.08 -7.97 3.57
N ILE A 277 -0.88 -8.97 3.17
CA ILE A 277 -0.82 -10.33 3.70
C ILE A 277 0.58 -10.94 3.49
N GLN A 278 1.15 -10.78 2.29
CA GLN A 278 2.52 -11.22 1.99
C GLN A 278 3.56 -10.56 2.92
N ALA A 279 3.44 -9.25 3.17
CA ALA A 279 4.35 -8.55 4.07
C ALA A 279 4.30 -9.09 5.51
N TYR A 280 3.10 -9.37 6.04
CA TYR A 280 2.96 -10.01 7.36
C TYR A 280 3.51 -11.43 7.39
N LEU A 281 3.40 -12.19 6.30
CA LEU A 281 4.02 -13.51 6.19
C LEU A 281 5.56 -13.42 6.31
N TRP A 282 6.18 -12.45 5.62
CA TRP A 282 7.63 -12.22 5.71
C TRP A 282 8.06 -11.72 7.08
N LEU A 283 7.24 -10.89 7.72
CA LEU A 283 7.48 -10.46 9.10
C LEU A 283 7.49 -11.66 10.05
N CYS A 284 6.48 -12.53 9.98
CA CYS A 284 6.42 -13.72 10.83
C CYS A 284 7.63 -14.63 10.62
N LEU A 285 8.07 -14.80 9.38
CA LEU A 285 9.23 -15.62 9.04
C LEU A 285 10.54 -15.04 9.62
N LEU A 286 10.72 -13.71 9.58
CA LEU A 286 11.90 -13.03 10.14
C LEU A 286 11.85 -12.92 11.67
N GLU A 287 10.68 -12.82 12.28
CA GLU A 287 10.56 -12.78 13.74
C GLU A 287 10.52 -14.19 14.36
N ASN A 288 10.40 -15.22 13.52
CA ASN A 288 10.15 -16.59 13.93
C ASN A 288 8.93 -16.71 14.87
N ASP A 289 7.88 -15.96 14.56
CA ASP A 289 6.69 -15.78 15.40
C ASP A 289 5.44 -15.58 14.54
N LEU A 290 4.32 -16.18 14.92
CA LEU A 290 3.02 -16.03 14.24
C LEU A 290 2.19 -14.86 14.78
N THR A 291 2.60 -14.26 15.90
CA THR A 291 1.93 -13.13 16.55
C THR A 291 1.51 -12.01 15.58
N PRO A 292 2.34 -11.57 14.60
CA PRO A 292 1.92 -10.54 13.65
C PRO A 292 0.68 -10.93 12.83
N ILE A 293 0.55 -12.19 12.42
CA ILE A 293 -0.64 -12.67 11.72
C ILE A 293 -1.82 -12.79 12.69
N GLU A 294 -1.60 -13.40 13.85
CA GLU A 294 -2.68 -13.78 14.78
C GLU A 294 -3.30 -12.60 15.52
N GLN A 295 -2.48 -11.64 15.94
CA GLN A 295 -2.92 -10.53 16.80
C GLN A 295 -3.09 -9.21 16.03
N GLU A 296 -2.57 -9.11 14.80
CA GLU A 296 -2.63 -7.85 14.03
C GLU A 296 -3.39 -8.02 12.71
N LEU A 297 -2.92 -8.89 11.81
CA LEU A 297 -3.51 -9.05 10.48
C LEU A 297 -4.91 -9.67 10.52
N LEU A 298 -5.07 -10.82 11.16
CA LEU A 298 -6.35 -11.54 11.18
C LEU A 298 -7.47 -10.71 11.81
N PRO A 299 -7.29 -10.09 13.01
CA PRO A 299 -8.33 -9.23 13.59
C PRO A 299 -8.71 -8.05 12.67
N LEU A 300 -7.74 -7.48 11.96
CA LEU A 300 -8.00 -6.43 10.96
C LEU A 300 -8.87 -6.96 9.82
N CYS A 301 -8.53 -8.11 9.24
CA CYS A 301 -9.31 -8.71 8.15
C CYS A 301 -10.73 -9.09 8.59
N GLN A 302 -10.90 -9.70 9.77
CA GLN A 302 -12.20 -10.07 10.34
C GLN A 302 -13.11 -8.85 10.54
N MET A 303 -12.51 -7.72 10.88
CA MET A 303 -13.20 -6.46 11.11
C MET A 303 -13.58 -5.75 9.81
N VAL A 304 -12.74 -5.81 8.77
CA VAL A 304 -12.90 -5.02 7.55
C VAL A 304 -13.65 -5.78 6.46
N PHE A 305 -13.27 -7.02 6.15
CA PHE A 305 -13.82 -7.74 4.98
C PHE A 305 -15.35 -7.93 5.01
N PRO A 306 -15.97 -8.34 6.13
CA PRO A 306 -17.44 -8.47 6.17
C PRO A 306 -18.17 -7.16 5.95
N THR A 307 -17.57 -6.04 6.37
CA THR A 307 -18.20 -4.71 6.31
C THR A 307 -18.27 -4.15 4.90
N VAL A 308 -17.36 -4.60 4.02
CA VAL A 308 -17.38 -4.29 2.59
C VAL A 308 -18.03 -5.39 1.75
N GLY A 309 -18.69 -6.36 2.41
CA GLY A 309 -19.43 -7.43 1.75
C GLY A 309 -18.57 -8.52 1.14
N VAL A 310 -17.31 -8.66 1.56
CA VAL A 310 -16.43 -9.76 1.13
C VAL A 310 -16.76 -10.99 1.98
N SER A 311 -17.14 -12.10 1.32
CA SER A 311 -17.44 -13.34 2.03
C SER A 311 -16.15 -13.99 2.54
N TRP A 312 -16.22 -14.62 3.71
CA TRP A 312 -15.06 -15.31 4.26
C TRP A 312 -14.63 -16.51 3.40
N THR A 313 -15.58 -17.16 2.73
CA THR A 313 -15.30 -18.21 1.74
C THR A 313 -14.45 -17.73 0.57
N LEU A 314 -14.65 -16.49 0.12
CA LEU A 314 -13.77 -15.88 -0.88
C LEU A 314 -12.38 -15.68 -0.31
N VAL A 315 -12.29 -15.14 0.90
CA VAL A 315 -11.00 -14.86 1.57
C VAL A 315 -10.17 -16.15 1.66
N GLU A 316 -10.77 -17.26 2.09
CA GLU A 316 -10.12 -18.57 2.14
C GLU A 316 -9.65 -19.04 0.76
N SER A 317 -10.51 -18.92 -0.26
CA SER A 317 -10.17 -19.30 -1.63
C SER A 317 -9.00 -18.48 -2.19
N VAL A 318 -9.03 -17.15 -2.02
CA VAL A 318 -7.97 -16.24 -2.47
C VAL A 318 -6.67 -16.49 -1.69
N LEU A 319 -6.75 -16.77 -0.38
CA LEU A 319 -5.59 -17.10 0.44
C LEU A 319 -4.95 -18.43 0.02
N GLN A 320 -5.77 -19.41 -0.38
CA GLN A 320 -5.26 -20.66 -0.93
C GLN A 320 -4.47 -20.44 -2.22
N LEU A 321 -5.00 -19.63 -3.15
CA LEU A 321 -4.28 -19.25 -4.37
C LEU A 321 -2.99 -18.51 -4.04
N LEU A 322 -3.01 -17.57 -3.09
CA LEU A 322 -1.82 -16.85 -2.65
C LEU A 322 -0.73 -17.79 -2.15
N VAL A 323 -1.08 -18.74 -1.27
CA VAL A 323 -0.12 -19.71 -0.74
C VAL A 323 0.45 -20.59 -1.87
N GLN A 324 -0.38 -21.06 -2.78
CA GLN A 324 0.07 -21.86 -3.93
C GLN A 324 1.05 -21.08 -4.81
N GLU A 325 0.71 -19.83 -5.12
CA GLU A 325 1.50 -18.96 -6.00
C GLU A 325 2.87 -18.60 -5.39
N ILE A 326 2.92 -18.39 -4.07
CA ILE A 326 4.16 -18.20 -3.31
C ILE A 326 4.99 -19.48 -3.34
N GLN A 327 4.38 -20.63 -3.00
CA GLN A 327 5.08 -21.92 -2.92
C GLN A 327 5.64 -22.37 -4.29
N ALA A 328 4.99 -22.00 -5.39
CA ALA A 328 5.48 -22.29 -6.74
C ALA A 328 6.73 -21.49 -7.14
N ARG A 329 7.03 -20.38 -6.44
CA ARG A 329 8.18 -19.49 -6.72
C ARG A 329 9.41 -19.75 -5.86
N VAL A 330 9.28 -20.58 -4.83
CA VAL A 330 10.40 -20.90 -3.92
C VAL A 330 11.08 -22.19 -4.35
N LYS A 331 12.39 -22.31 -4.08
CA LYS A 331 13.12 -23.54 -4.34
C LYS A 331 12.64 -24.64 -3.38
N PRO A 332 12.72 -25.93 -3.76
CA PRO A 332 12.33 -27.04 -2.89
C PRO A 332 12.97 -26.97 -1.48
N ASP A 333 14.24 -26.62 -1.41
CA ASP A 333 14.97 -26.52 -0.13
C ASP A 333 14.46 -25.38 0.76
N GLN A 334 13.99 -24.29 0.17
CA GLN A 334 13.41 -23.13 0.87
C GLN A 334 11.97 -23.38 1.34
N LEU A 335 11.25 -24.31 0.70
CA LEU A 335 9.84 -24.58 1.01
C LEU A 335 9.65 -25.03 2.47
N SER A 336 10.61 -25.81 3.00
CA SER A 336 10.60 -26.27 4.39
C SER A 336 10.56 -25.13 5.42
N LEU A 337 11.22 -24.00 5.13
CA LEU A 337 11.23 -22.80 5.98
C LEU A 337 9.88 -22.09 5.97
N LEU A 338 9.19 -22.11 4.83
CA LEU A 338 7.96 -21.36 4.59
C LEU A 338 6.71 -22.11 5.08
N LEU A 339 6.72 -23.45 4.97
CA LEU A 339 5.56 -24.29 5.22
C LEU A 339 4.86 -24.04 6.57
N PRO A 340 5.58 -23.91 7.71
CA PRO A 340 4.95 -23.64 9.00
C PRO A 340 4.09 -22.37 8.98
N TYR A 341 4.61 -21.30 8.37
CA TYR A 341 3.94 -20.01 8.30
C TYR A 341 2.79 -20.00 7.32
N THR A 342 2.94 -20.60 6.13
CA THR A 342 1.83 -20.65 5.15
C THR A 342 0.68 -21.53 5.64
N ARG A 343 0.98 -22.66 6.31
CA ARG A 343 -0.06 -23.53 6.89
C ARG A 343 -0.76 -22.85 8.05
N ALA A 344 -0.01 -22.19 8.92
CA ALA A 344 -0.60 -21.42 10.01
C ALA A 344 -1.49 -20.30 9.48
N LEU A 345 -1.04 -19.53 8.50
CA LEU A 345 -1.83 -18.47 7.86
C LEU A 345 -3.18 -19.01 7.35
N GLN A 346 -3.16 -20.11 6.58
CA GLN A 346 -4.39 -20.74 6.08
C GLN A 346 -5.28 -21.25 7.22
N ALA A 347 -4.71 -21.96 8.20
CA ALA A 347 -5.47 -22.52 9.31
C ALA A 347 -6.11 -21.43 10.20
N ARG A 348 -5.39 -20.33 10.45
CA ARG A 348 -5.89 -19.21 11.26
C ARG A 348 -7.02 -18.47 10.58
N PHE A 349 -6.93 -18.24 9.26
CA PHE A 349 -8.04 -17.65 8.51
C PHE A 349 -9.23 -18.61 8.43
N ALA A 350 -9.02 -19.91 8.19
CA ALA A 350 -10.11 -20.89 8.17
C ALA A 350 -10.83 -21.01 9.53
N ALA A 351 -10.11 -20.93 10.65
CA ALA A 351 -10.69 -20.93 11.99
C ALA A 351 -11.27 -19.57 12.41
N GLY A 352 -10.79 -18.49 11.79
CA GLY A 352 -11.11 -17.10 12.12
C GLY A 352 -12.37 -16.58 11.45
N VAL A 353 -13.36 -17.42 11.15
CA VAL A 353 -14.63 -16.95 10.58
C VAL A 353 -15.26 -15.94 11.55
N PRO A 354 -15.54 -14.69 11.13
CA PRO A 354 -16.17 -13.71 12.01
C PRO A 354 -17.54 -14.19 12.46
N GLU A 355 -17.85 -14.08 13.75
CA GLU A 355 -19.22 -14.20 14.23
C GLU A 355 -20.02 -13.04 13.61
N LEU A 356 -20.87 -13.34 12.63
CA LEU A 356 -21.82 -12.36 12.10
C LEU A 356 -22.72 -11.93 13.27
N PRO A 357 -22.89 -10.62 13.54
CA PRO A 357 -23.97 -10.21 14.41
C PRO A 357 -25.26 -10.76 13.82
N GLU A 358 -26.02 -11.51 14.61
CA GLU A 358 -27.31 -12.08 14.20
C GLU A 358 -28.06 -11.04 13.37
N LYS A 359 -28.41 -11.40 12.13
CA LYS A 359 -29.46 -10.71 11.40
C LYS A 359 -30.71 -10.80 12.27
N LYS A 360 -30.95 -9.81 13.14
CA LYS A 360 -32.31 -9.48 13.54
C LYS A 360 -33.00 -9.05 12.26
N LEU A 361 -33.62 -10.03 11.61
CA LEU A 361 -34.72 -9.86 10.68
C LEU A 361 -35.79 -9.07 11.43
N LEU A 362 -35.67 -7.75 11.46
CA LEU A 362 -36.82 -6.89 11.63
C LEU A 362 -37.50 -6.87 10.26
N TYR A 363 -38.30 -7.91 10.01
CA TYR A 363 -39.54 -7.70 9.30
C TYR A 363 -40.33 -6.67 10.10
N LEU A 364 -40.51 -5.47 9.54
CA LEU A 364 -41.72 -4.66 9.60
C LEU A 364 -41.60 -3.54 8.57
#